data_AF-D4HN02-F1
#
_entry.id   AF-D4HN02-F1
#
_cell.length_a   1.000
_cell.length_b   1.000
_cell.length_c   1.000
_cell.angle_alpha   90.00
_cell.angle_beta   90.00
_cell.angle_gamma   90.00
#
_symmetry.space_group_name_H-M   'P 1'
#
loop_
_entity.id
_entity.type
_entity.pdbx_description
1 polymer ?
#
loop_
_entity_poly.entity_id
_entity_poly.type
_entity_poly.pdbx_seq_one_letter_code
_entity_poly.pdbx_strand_id
1 'polypeptide(L)'
;AVATDTILNQKGQNVICVYVAIGQKASSVAQVVTTFQEEGTMEYTIVVAETADSPATLQYLAPYTGAALAEYFMYRERHTSIIYDDLSKQAQAYRQMSLLLRRPPGREAYPGDVFYLHSRLLERAAKSSSRLGEGSMTALPIVETQSGDVSAYIPTNVISITDGQIFLSADLFNAGIRPAINVG
;
A
#
# COMPACT_ATOMS: atom_id res chain seq x y z
N ALA A 1 -2.02 -12.44 -1.59
CA ALA A 1 -2.69 -13.36 -0.66
C ALA A 1 -3.08 -12.61 0.60
N VAL A 2 -2.21 -12.39 1.60
CA VAL A 2 -2.62 -11.76 2.88
C VAL A 2 -3.44 -10.47 2.72
N ALA A 3 -2.99 -9.53 1.88
CA ALA A 3 -3.71 -8.28 1.64
C ALA A 3 -5.06 -8.49 0.90
N THR A 4 -5.09 -9.34 -0.13
CA THR A 4 -6.32 -9.66 -0.86
C THR A 4 -7.33 -10.38 0.05
N ASP A 5 -6.87 -11.34 0.86
CA ASP A 5 -7.68 -12.09 1.81
C ASP A 5 -8.25 -11.18 2.90
N THR A 6 -7.51 -10.13 3.28
CA THR A 6 -8.00 -9.11 4.21
C THR A 6 -9.22 -8.37 3.65
N ILE A 7 -9.25 -8.06 2.35
CA ILE A 7 -10.42 -7.47 1.66
C ILE A 7 -11.58 -8.47 1.62
N LEU A 8 -11.31 -9.74 1.27
CA LEU A 8 -12.33 -10.79 1.23
C LEU A 8 -13.02 -10.94 2.60
N ASN A 9 -12.25 -10.87 3.68
CA ASN A 9 -12.75 -11.00 5.04
C ASN A 9 -13.59 -9.80 5.54
N GLN A 10 -13.67 -8.69 4.79
CA GLN A 10 -14.53 -7.55 5.13
C GLN A 10 -16.01 -7.73 4.73
N LYS A 11 -16.37 -8.85 4.10
CA LYS A 11 -17.75 -9.13 3.71
C LYS A 11 -18.69 -9.07 4.92
N GLY A 12 -19.68 -8.19 4.86
CA GLY A 12 -20.63 -7.95 5.96
C GLY A 12 -20.11 -7.11 7.13
N GLN A 13 -18.85 -6.63 7.10
CA GLN A 13 -18.25 -5.82 8.17
C GLN A 13 -18.47 -4.30 8.00
N ASN A 14 -19.15 -3.87 6.93
CA ASN A 14 -19.37 -2.46 6.60
C ASN A 14 -18.07 -1.63 6.46
N VAL A 15 -16.99 -2.26 5.99
CA VAL A 15 -15.71 -1.59 5.69
C VAL A 15 -15.59 -1.40 4.18
N ILE A 16 -15.26 -0.19 3.74
CA ILE A 16 -14.92 0.07 2.33
C ILE A 16 -13.43 -0.20 2.11
N CYS A 17 -13.14 -1.03 1.12
CA CYS A 17 -11.79 -1.41 0.78
C CYS A 17 -11.27 -0.57 -0.40
N VAL A 18 -10.00 -0.18 -0.34
CA VAL A 18 -9.30 0.45 -1.46
C VAL A 18 -8.01 -0.34 -1.72
N TYR A 19 -7.88 -0.93 -2.91
CA TYR A 19 -6.68 -1.63 -3.34
C TYR A 19 -5.94 -0.78 -4.37
N VAL A 20 -4.74 -0.31 -4.02
CA VAL A 20 -3.90 0.52 -4.88
C VAL A 20 -2.76 -0.33 -5.46
N ALA A 21 -2.85 -0.68 -6.73
CA ALA A 21 -1.79 -1.35 -7.48
C ALA A 21 -0.85 -0.32 -8.11
N ILE A 22 0.44 -0.39 -7.77
CA ILE A 22 1.47 0.59 -8.13
C ILE A 22 2.60 -0.16 -8.85
N GLY A 23 2.81 0.13 -10.13
CA GLY A 23 3.85 -0.50 -10.93
C GLY A 23 3.70 -2.03 -11.08
N GLN A 24 2.51 -2.58 -10.82
CA GLN A 24 2.24 -4.00 -10.92
C GLN A 24 2.04 -4.42 -12.38
N LYS A 25 2.25 -5.71 -12.69
CA LYS A 25 1.93 -6.26 -14.01
C LYS A 25 0.41 -6.21 -14.22
N ALA A 26 -0.03 -5.78 -15.41
CA ALA A 26 -1.46 -5.70 -15.73
C ALA A 26 -2.19 -7.04 -15.53
N SER A 27 -1.55 -8.16 -15.87
CA SER A 27 -2.10 -9.51 -15.65
C SER A 27 -2.28 -9.85 -14.16
N SER A 28 -1.35 -9.43 -13.30
CA SER A 28 -1.46 -9.63 -11.86
C SER A 28 -2.61 -8.82 -11.27
N VAL A 29 -2.77 -7.57 -11.70
CA VAL A 29 -3.92 -6.74 -11.28
C VAL A 29 -5.23 -7.34 -11.77
N ALA A 30 -5.29 -7.79 -13.04
CA ALA A 30 -6.47 -8.44 -13.59
C ALA A 30 -6.86 -9.68 -12.78
N GLN A 31 -5.90 -10.52 -12.40
CA GLN A 31 -6.16 -11.69 -11.57
C GLN A 31 -6.76 -11.32 -10.21
N VAL A 32 -6.24 -10.28 -9.55
CA VAL A 32 -6.80 -9.78 -8.28
C VAL A 32 -8.23 -9.27 -8.45
N VAL A 33 -8.49 -8.49 -9.51
CA VAL A 33 -9.83 -7.97 -9.82
C VAL A 33 -10.81 -9.10 -10.13
N THR A 34 -10.40 -10.12 -10.89
CA THR A 34 -11.20 -11.32 -11.15
C THR A 34 -11.57 -12.02 -9.85
N THR A 35 -10.60 -12.25 -8.95
CA THR A 35 -10.88 -12.81 -7.61
C THR A 35 -11.87 -11.96 -6.82
N PHE A 36 -11.73 -10.63 -6.85
CA PHE A 36 -12.68 -9.74 -6.17
C PHE A 36 -14.09 -9.82 -6.77
N GLN A 37 -14.22 -10.01 -8.07
CA GLN A 37 -15.51 -10.21 -8.76
C GLN A 37 -16.14 -11.56 -8.40
N GLU A 38 -15.37 -12.64 -8.47
CA GLU A 38 -15.82 -14.01 -8.18
C GLU A 38 -16.29 -14.15 -6.72
N GLU A 39 -15.59 -13.53 -5.78
CA GLU A 39 -15.94 -13.54 -4.35
C GLU A 39 -17.03 -12.51 -3.96
N GLY A 40 -17.46 -11.68 -4.91
CA GLY A 40 -18.50 -10.66 -4.72
C GLY A 40 -18.07 -9.47 -3.85
N THR A 41 -16.79 -9.12 -3.87
CA THR A 41 -16.21 -8.06 -3.01
C THR A 41 -16.11 -6.70 -3.69
N MET A 42 -16.32 -6.65 -5.01
CA MET A 42 -16.36 -5.41 -5.78
C MET A 42 -17.47 -4.45 -5.35
N GLU A 43 -18.50 -4.92 -4.64
CA GLU A 43 -19.57 -4.08 -4.07
C GLU A 43 -19.05 -3.07 -3.03
N TYR A 44 -17.94 -3.38 -2.38
CA TYR A 44 -17.34 -2.55 -1.33
C TYR A 44 -15.85 -2.26 -1.56
N THR A 45 -15.31 -2.62 -2.73
CA THR A 45 -13.88 -2.47 -3.05
C THR A 45 -13.66 -1.54 -4.24
N ILE A 46 -12.80 -0.54 -4.06
CA ILE A 46 -12.31 0.34 -5.12
C ILE A 46 -10.90 -0.09 -5.50
N VAL A 47 -10.62 -0.23 -6.80
CA VAL A 47 -9.28 -0.54 -7.30
C VAL A 47 -8.70 0.68 -8.00
N VAL A 48 -7.56 1.16 -7.53
CA VAL A 48 -6.75 2.19 -8.19
C VAL A 48 -5.55 1.47 -8.81
N ALA A 49 -5.44 1.46 -10.13
CA ALA A 49 -4.42 0.68 -10.82
C ALA A 49 -3.56 1.55 -11.72
N GLU A 50 -2.30 1.72 -11.35
CA GLU A 50 -1.25 2.25 -12.21
C GLU A 50 -0.21 1.15 -12.42
N THR A 51 -0.24 0.52 -13.60
CA THR A 51 0.56 -0.66 -13.89
C THR A 51 2.01 -0.31 -14.23
N ALA A 52 2.85 -1.32 -14.41
CA ALA A 52 4.26 -1.14 -14.79
C ALA A 52 4.47 -0.32 -16.07
N ASP A 53 3.49 -0.33 -17.00
CA ASP A 53 3.54 0.45 -18.25
C ASP A 53 3.07 1.90 -18.09
N SER A 54 2.41 2.21 -16.96
CA SER A 54 2.00 3.59 -16.65
C SER A 54 3.22 4.49 -16.42
N PRO A 55 3.17 5.78 -16.82
CA PRO A 55 4.21 6.75 -16.51
C PRO A 55 4.52 6.83 -15.00
N ALA A 56 5.79 7.10 -14.67
CA ALA A 56 6.23 7.25 -13.28
C ALA A 56 5.43 8.31 -12.49
N THR A 57 4.93 9.35 -13.17
CA THR A 57 4.07 10.37 -12.56
C THR A 57 2.74 9.82 -12.05
N LEU A 58 2.13 8.88 -12.76
CA LEU A 58 0.89 8.25 -12.33
C LEU A 58 1.14 7.22 -11.23
N GLN A 59 2.19 6.39 -11.36
CA GLN A 59 2.59 5.46 -10.30
C GLN A 59 2.91 6.19 -8.98
N TYR A 60 3.57 7.35 -9.05
CA TYR A 60 3.81 8.23 -7.90
C TYR A 60 2.50 8.71 -7.25
N LEU A 61 1.49 9.05 -8.06
CA LEU A 61 0.26 9.69 -7.58
C LEU A 61 -0.79 8.67 -7.11
N ALA A 62 -0.77 7.43 -7.61
CA ALA A 62 -1.76 6.40 -7.33
C ALA A 62 -2.07 6.22 -5.83
N PRO A 63 -1.06 6.17 -4.92
CA PRO A 63 -1.33 6.03 -3.49
C PRO A 63 -2.06 7.22 -2.89
N TYR A 64 -1.75 8.44 -3.34
CA TYR A 64 -2.44 9.64 -2.90
C TYR A 64 -3.90 9.67 -3.36
N THR A 65 -4.17 9.19 -4.59
CA THR A 65 -5.53 9.01 -5.11
C THR A 65 -6.31 7.99 -4.30
N GLY A 66 -5.72 6.83 -4.00
CA GLY A 66 -6.33 5.82 -3.13
C GLY A 66 -6.66 6.37 -1.74
N ALA A 67 -5.71 7.08 -1.12
CA ALA A 67 -5.93 7.71 0.17
C ALA A 67 -7.09 8.73 0.14
N ALA A 68 -7.17 9.57 -0.90
CA ALA A 68 -8.28 10.52 -1.02
C ALA A 68 -9.64 9.83 -1.16
N LEU A 69 -9.71 8.71 -1.88
CA LEU A 69 -10.93 7.91 -2.03
C LEU A 69 -11.37 7.29 -0.69
N ALA A 70 -10.44 6.75 0.09
CA ALA A 70 -10.77 6.18 1.40
C ALA A 70 -11.09 7.28 2.43
N GLU A 71 -10.40 8.43 2.42
CA GLU A 71 -10.71 9.58 3.28
C GLU A 71 -12.15 10.08 3.08
N TYR A 72 -12.67 10.06 1.85
CA TYR A 72 -14.06 10.46 1.58
C TYR A 72 -15.06 9.67 2.44
N PHE A 73 -14.84 8.37 2.62
CA PHE A 73 -15.70 7.54 3.46
C PHE A 73 -15.36 7.70 4.95
N MET A 74 -14.08 7.83 5.30
CA MET A 74 -13.64 8.10 6.68
C MET A 74 -14.29 9.37 7.26
N TYR A 75 -14.29 10.48 6.51
CA TYR A 75 -14.92 11.74 6.94
C TYR A 75 -16.45 11.72 6.87
N ARG A 76 -17.04 10.63 6.38
CA ARG A 76 -18.48 10.36 6.37
C ARG A 76 -18.84 9.23 7.33
N GLU A 77 -18.11 9.15 8.44
CA GLU A 77 -18.43 8.27 9.57
C GLU A 77 -18.34 6.77 9.25
N ARG A 78 -17.59 6.41 8.19
CA ARG A 78 -17.38 5.01 7.79
C ARG A 78 -15.95 4.56 8.05
N HIS A 79 -15.78 3.25 8.10
CA HIS A 79 -14.48 2.60 8.22
C HIS A 79 -13.98 2.19 6.84
N THR A 80 -12.69 2.40 6.62
CA THR A 80 -12.00 2.04 5.39
C THR A 80 -10.74 1.23 5.66
N SER A 81 -10.40 0.36 4.71
CA SER A 81 -9.15 -0.40 4.69
C SER A 81 -8.46 -0.17 3.36
N ILE A 82 -7.29 0.46 3.37
CA ILE A 82 -6.51 0.76 2.17
C ILE A 82 -5.24 -0.08 2.10
N ILE A 83 -4.99 -0.69 0.95
CA ILE A 83 -3.78 -1.47 0.65
C ILE A 83 -2.98 -0.75 -0.41
N TYR A 84 -1.67 -0.60 -0.19
CA TYR A 84 -0.74 -0.05 -1.17
C TYR A 84 0.21 -1.15 -1.65
N ASP A 85 0.10 -1.57 -2.92
CA ASP A 85 0.82 -2.69 -3.53
C ASP A 85 1.64 -2.23 -4.76
N ASP A 86 2.84 -1.71 -4.61
CA ASP A 86 3.56 -1.52 -3.35
C ASP A 86 4.30 -0.17 -3.26
N LEU A 87 4.65 0.24 -2.04
CA LEU A 87 5.32 1.51 -1.79
C LEU A 87 6.80 1.51 -2.21
N SER A 88 7.41 0.34 -2.39
CA SER A 88 8.76 0.24 -2.97
C SER A 88 8.75 0.76 -4.41
N LYS A 89 7.75 0.36 -5.21
CA LYS A 89 7.56 0.83 -6.58
C LYS A 89 7.14 2.31 -6.65
N GLN A 90 6.34 2.80 -5.70
CA GLN A 90 6.06 4.24 -5.60
C GLN A 90 7.36 5.05 -5.37
N ALA A 91 8.22 4.61 -4.46
CA ALA A 91 9.49 5.27 -4.19
C ALA A 91 10.41 5.25 -5.42
N GLN A 92 10.45 4.13 -6.16
CA GLN A 92 11.21 4.03 -7.41
C GLN A 92 10.72 5.02 -8.47
N ALA A 93 9.39 5.15 -8.64
CA ALA A 93 8.79 6.13 -9.54
C ALA A 93 9.15 7.57 -9.12
N TYR A 94 9.09 7.88 -7.82
CA TYR A 94 9.46 9.19 -7.30
C TYR A 94 10.96 9.50 -7.50
N ARG A 95 11.82 8.49 -7.33
CA ARG A 95 13.25 8.58 -7.61
C ARG A 95 13.51 8.91 -9.08
N GLN A 96 12.85 8.19 -10.00
CA GLN A 96 12.98 8.45 -11.44
C GLN A 96 12.60 9.90 -11.78
N MET A 97 11.45 10.37 -11.29
CA MET A 97 11.02 11.75 -11.49
C MET A 97 12.04 12.76 -10.94
N SER A 98 12.53 12.53 -9.73
CA SER A 98 13.46 13.44 -9.06
C SER A 98 14.81 13.53 -9.78
N LEU A 99 15.33 12.41 -10.26
CA LEU A 99 16.59 12.36 -11.01
C LEU A 99 16.46 13.06 -12.37
N LEU A 100 15.35 12.86 -13.09
CA LEU A 100 15.08 13.55 -14.36
C LEU A 100 14.99 15.06 -14.19
N LEU A 101 14.46 15.52 -13.05
CA LEU A 101 14.41 16.92 -12.65
C LEU A 101 15.74 17.44 -12.05
N ARG A 102 16.81 16.62 -12.08
CA ARG A 102 18.13 16.94 -11.54
C ARG A 102 18.12 17.35 -10.06
N ARG A 103 17.19 16.82 -9.27
CA ARG A 103 17.21 16.97 -7.82
C ARG A 103 18.41 16.18 -7.26
N PRO A 104 19.16 16.74 -6.28
CA PRO A 104 20.29 16.03 -5.67
C PRO A 104 19.87 14.68 -5.05
N PRO A 105 20.50 13.56 -5.42
CA PRO A 105 20.24 12.26 -4.81
C PRO A 105 21.00 12.06 -3.50
N GLY A 106 20.45 11.25 -2.61
CA GLY A 106 21.06 10.77 -1.36
C GLY A 106 21.31 9.26 -1.36
N ARG A 107 21.03 8.61 -0.22
CA ARG A 107 21.19 7.15 -0.05
C ARG A 107 20.38 6.38 -1.09
N GLU A 108 21.01 5.36 -1.70
CA GLU A 108 20.40 4.52 -2.76
C GLU A 108 19.82 5.32 -3.95
N ALA A 109 20.37 6.50 -4.19
CA ALA A 109 19.96 7.48 -5.20
C ALA A 109 18.55 8.06 -5.04
N TYR A 110 17.88 7.87 -3.89
CA TYR A 110 16.59 8.50 -3.61
C TYR A 110 16.74 10.00 -3.30
N PRO A 111 15.73 10.84 -3.59
CA PRO A 111 15.74 12.25 -3.19
C PRO A 111 15.65 12.38 -1.66
N GLY A 112 16.14 13.50 -1.11
CA GLY A 112 16.20 13.74 0.34
C GLY A 112 14.84 13.76 1.05
N ASP A 113 13.74 13.96 0.31
CA ASP A 113 12.38 13.99 0.82
C ASP A 113 11.60 12.69 0.57
N VAL A 114 12.28 11.57 0.24
CA VAL A 114 11.62 10.27 0.08
C VAL A 114 10.96 9.75 1.36
N PHE A 115 11.45 10.16 2.54
CA PHE A 115 10.75 9.88 3.80
C PHE A 115 9.41 10.61 3.85
N TYR A 116 9.39 11.90 3.46
CA TYR A 116 8.20 12.73 3.45
C TYR A 116 7.13 12.23 2.46
N LEU A 117 7.55 11.58 1.37
CA LEU A 117 6.65 10.91 0.42
C LEU A 117 5.70 9.94 1.14
N HIS A 118 6.25 9.01 1.94
CA HIS A 118 5.47 7.97 2.61
C HIS A 118 4.89 8.45 3.94
N SER A 119 5.58 9.29 4.71
CA SER A 119 5.06 9.74 6.00
C SER A 119 3.77 10.53 5.83
N ARG A 120 3.74 11.54 4.95
CA ARG A 120 2.51 12.31 4.69
C ARG A 120 1.38 11.50 4.05
N LEU A 121 1.71 10.34 3.45
CA LEU A 121 0.72 9.42 2.89
C LEU A 121 0.10 8.58 4.01
N LEU A 122 0.94 7.95 4.84
CA LEU A 122 0.49 7.01 5.86
C LEU A 122 -0.08 7.69 7.10
N GLU A 123 0.39 8.88 7.46
CA GLU A 123 -0.18 9.71 8.54
C GLU A 123 -1.63 10.18 8.27
N ARG A 124 -2.13 10.01 7.05
CA ARG A 124 -3.55 10.24 6.72
C ARG A 124 -4.45 9.09 7.20
N ALA A 125 -3.87 7.91 7.42
CA ALA A 125 -4.58 6.74 7.92
C ALA A 125 -4.73 6.86 9.44
N ALA A 126 -5.93 7.20 9.91
CA ALA A 126 -6.20 7.44 11.31
C ALA A 126 -7.61 7.04 11.73
N LYS A 127 -7.86 7.02 13.04
CA LYS A 127 -9.20 6.95 13.63
C LYS A 127 -9.65 8.35 14.02
N SER A 128 -10.74 8.81 13.42
CA SER A 128 -11.33 10.10 13.77
C SER A 128 -11.90 10.08 15.20
N SER A 129 -11.80 11.23 15.86
CA SER A 129 -12.45 11.47 17.15
C SER A 129 -13.98 11.49 17.03
N SER A 130 -14.68 11.41 18.15
CA SER A 130 -16.15 11.50 18.19
C SER A 130 -16.72 12.80 17.62
N ARG A 131 -15.96 13.90 17.67
CA ARG A 131 -16.35 15.19 17.06
C ARG A 131 -16.31 15.17 15.53
N LEU A 132 -15.61 14.22 14.93
CA LEU A 132 -15.43 14.06 13.49
C LEU A 132 -16.14 12.79 12.97
N GLY A 133 -17.11 12.26 13.74
CA GLY A 133 -17.96 11.15 13.30
C GLY A 133 -17.32 9.78 13.36
N GLU A 134 -16.20 9.61 14.07
CA GLU A 134 -15.61 8.31 14.40
C GLU A 134 -15.20 7.38 13.24
N GLY A 135 -15.24 7.83 11.99
CA GLY A 135 -14.74 7.05 10.86
C GLY A 135 -13.25 6.74 10.97
N SER A 136 -12.77 5.76 10.21
CA SER A 136 -11.36 5.36 10.22
C SER A 136 -10.82 4.99 8.86
N MET A 137 -9.51 5.12 8.72
CA MET A 137 -8.73 4.57 7.62
C MET A 137 -7.61 3.71 8.19
N THR A 138 -7.66 2.42 7.93
CA THR A 138 -6.59 1.47 8.26
C THR A 138 -5.73 1.27 7.01
N ALA A 139 -4.42 1.53 7.10
CA ALA A 139 -3.49 1.34 6.00
C ALA A 139 -2.69 0.04 6.14
N LEU A 140 -2.58 -0.70 5.04
CA LEU A 140 -1.75 -1.89 4.89
C LEU A 140 -0.73 -1.65 3.76
N PRO A 141 0.36 -0.92 4.03
CA PRO A 141 1.41 -0.71 3.04
C PRO A 141 2.22 -1.97 2.82
N ILE A 142 2.38 -2.38 1.56
CA ILE A 142 3.31 -3.43 1.16
C ILE A 142 4.63 -2.77 0.78
N VAL A 143 5.73 -3.36 1.24
CA VAL A 143 7.09 -2.97 0.90
C VAL A 143 7.85 -4.23 0.53
N GLU A 144 8.36 -4.28 -0.70
CA GLU A 144 9.20 -5.38 -1.16
C GLU A 144 10.63 -5.20 -0.61
N THR A 145 11.14 -6.21 0.09
CA THR A 145 12.54 -6.30 0.54
C THR A 145 13.36 -7.15 -0.44
N GLN A 146 14.55 -6.68 -0.80
CA GLN A 146 15.46 -7.45 -1.65
C GLN A 146 16.24 -8.47 -0.80
N SER A 147 16.12 -9.76 -1.11
CA SER A 147 16.80 -10.84 -0.37
C SER A 147 16.56 -10.82 1.15
N GLY A 148 15.39 -10.33 1.59
CA GLY A 148 15.04 -10.21 3.01
C GLY A 148 15.77 -9.07 3.74
N ASP A 149 16.47 -8.17 3.04
CA ASP A 149 17.14 -7.03 3.67
C ASP A 149 16.12 -5.97 4.12
N VAL A 150 15.82 -5.99 5.41
CA VAL A 150 14.96 -5.00 6.08
C VAL A 150 15.70 -3.71 6.43
N SER A 151 17.04 -3.68 6.31
CA SER A 151 17.89 -2.53 6.63
C SER A 151 18.08 -1.57 5.44
N ALA A 152 17.57 -1.95 4.26
CA ALA A 152 17.48 -1.10 3.10
C ALA A 152 16.69 0.18 3.40
N TYR A 153 16.96 1.24 2.63
CA TYR A 153 16.52 2.59 2.99
C TYR A 153 14.99 2.74 3.04
N ILE A 154 14.26 2.23 2.04
CA ILE A 154 12.80 2.33 2.00
C ILE A 154 12.11 1.47 3.07
N PRO A 155 12.47 0.18 3.27
CA PRO A 155 11.95 -0.61 4.38
C PRO A 155 12.15 0.05 5.75
N THR A 156 13.36 0.53 6.05
CA THR A 156 13.65 1.20 7.33
C THR A 156 12.78 2.44 7.54
N ASN A 157 12.59 3.25 6.48
CA ASN A 157 11.73 4.43 6.57
C ASN A 157 10.27 4.04 6.87
N VAL A 158 9.70 3.08 6.13
CA VAL A 158 8.30 2.69 6.32
C VAL A 158 8.08 2.04 7.69
N ILE A 159 8.99 1.19 8.15
CA ILE A 159 8.95 0.60 9.51
C ILE A 159 8.90 1.70 10.58
N SER A 160 9.65 2.79 10.39
CA SER A 160 9.65 3.90 11.35
C SER A 160 8.39 4.78 11.33
N ILE A 161 7.54 4.63 10.30
CA ILE A 161 6.28 5.37 10.14
C ILE A 161 5.09 4.52 10.61
N THR A 162 5.09 3.22 10.30
CA THR A 162 3.96 2.32 10.60
C THR A 162 3.94 1.86 12.05
N ASP A 163 2.74 1.60 12.58
CA ASP A 163 2.54 1.13 13.96
C ASP A 163 3.07 -0.29 14.23
N GLY A 164 3.30 -1.08 13.17
CA GLY A 164 3.78 -2.45 13.27
C GLY A 164 3.96 -3.08 11.90
N GLN A 165 4.42 -4.33 11.88
CA GLN A 165 4.78 -5.01 10.64
C GLN A 165 4.46 -6.50 10.68
N ILE A 166 4.09 -7.04 9.52
CA ILE A 166 3.94 -8.48 9.26
C ILE A 166 5.07 -8.88 8.32
N PHE A 167 6.14 -9.46 8.86
CA PHE A 167 7.25 -9.94 8.04
C PHE A 167 6.92 -11.29 7.42
N LEU A 168 7.03 -11.38 6.09
CA LEU A 168 6.87 -12.63 5.35
C LEU A 168 8.25 -13.19 4.97
N SER A 169 8.56 -14.40 5.43
CA SER A 169 9.85 -15.06 5.19
C SER A 169 9.79 -16.04 4.01
N ALA A 170 10.77 -15.95 3.12
CA ALA A 170 10.94 -16.91 2.03
C ALA A 170 11.26 -18.32 2.56
N ASP A 171 12.03 -18.44 3.64
CA ASP A 171 12.41 -19.73 4.23
C ASP A 171 11.19 -20.46 4.80
N LEU A 172 10.33 -19.74 5.54
CA LEU A 172 9.08 -20.29 6.05
C LEU A 172 8.14 -20.71 4.92
N PHE A 173 8.05 -19.89 3.86
CA PHE A 173 7.24 -20.21 2.70
C PHE A 173 7.71 -21.48 1.97
N ASN A 174 9.03 -21.62 1.80
CA ASN A 174 9.66 -22.79 1.18
C ASN A 174 9.55 -24.05 2.06
N ALA A 175 9.49 -23.88 3.38
CA ALA A 175 9.19 -24.95 4.33
C ALA A 175 7.70 -25.35 4.37
N GLY A 176 6.84 -24.72 3.55
CA GLY A 176 5.42 -25.03 3.44
C GLY A 176 4.53 -24.29 4.45
N ILE A 177 5.08 -23.38 5.26
CA ILE A 177 4.30 -22.59 6.22
C ILE A 177 3.63 -21.42 5.48
N ARG A 178 2.30 -21.40 5.50
CA ARG A 178 1.48 -20.39 4.81
C ARG A 178 0.29 -19.96 5.70
N PRO A 179 0.11 -18.66 6.00
CA PRO A 179 0.96 -17.53 5.58
C PRO A 179 2.33 -17.59 6.25
N ALA A 180 3.38 -17.22 5.51
CA ALA A 180 4.78 -17.36 5.92
C ALA A 180 5.24 -16.25 6.88
N ILE A 181 4.44 -16.00 7.93
CA ILE A 181 4.65 -14.90 8.89
C ILE A 181 5.78 -15.28 9.85
N ASN A 182 6.81 -14.46 9.92
CA ASN A 182 7.81 -14.54 10.98
C ASN A 182 7.28 -13.84 12.24
N VAL A 183 7.16 -14.58 13.34
CA VAL A 183 6.58 -14.12 14.62
C VAL A 183 7.60 -13.47 15.57
N GLY A 184 8.90 -13.53 15.25
CA GLY A 184 9.99 -12.99 16.08
C GLY A 184 11.35 -13.44 15.60
#